data_AF-A0A0C2FQG5-F1
#
_entry.id   AF-A0A0C2FQG5-F1
#
_cell.length_a   1.000
_cell.length_b   1.000
_cell.length_c   1.000
_cell.angle_alpha   90.00
_cell.angle_beta   90.00
_cell.angle_gamma   90.00
#
_symmetry.space_group_name_H-M   'P 1'
#
loop_
_entity.id
_entity.type
_entity.pdbx_description
1 polymer ?
#
loop_
_entity_poly.entity_id
_entity_poly.type
_entity_poly.pdbx_seq_one_letter_code
_entity_poly.pdbx_strand_id
1 'polypeptide(L)'
;PMYISRRLLRSFPACQTRQFFRKSTERAQDLAQGLFGDPQLKNPSSFSDLNKRVRADCMDIVKQIEVGNNERTTVKLFDDLSNTICKAADLVECVRQLHSDPSYTEAAQHSASDFCELVE
;
A
#
# COMPACT_ATOMS: atom_id res chain seq x y z
N PRO A 1 43.75 42.26 -15.31
CA PRO A 1 43.44 42.83 -13.98
C PRO A 1 42.05 43.49 -13.96
N MET A 2 41.07 42.89 -13.29
CA MET A 2 39.94 43.61 -12.68
C MET A 2 39.28 42.70 -11.65
N TYR A 3 39.42 43.07 -10.37
CA TYR A 3 38.65 42.53 -9.26
C TYR A 3 37.23 43.12 -9.31
N ILE A 4 36.22 42.26 -9.10
CA ILE A 4 34.89 42.71 -8.69
C ILE A 4 34.52 41.93 -7.42
N SER A 5 34.20 42.70 -6.39
CA SER A 5 33.70 42.24 -5.10
C SER A 5 32.32 42.84 -4.84
N ARG A 6 31.56 42.17 -3.96
CA ARG A 6 30.29 42.53 -3.27
C ARG A 6 28.97 42.11 -3.92
N ARG A 7 28.37 41.06 -3.35
CA ARG A 7 26.94 40.98 -2.92
C ARG A 7 26.91 40.03 -1.70
N LEU A 8 26.89 40.48 -0.45
CA LEU A 8 25.76 41.03 0.33
C LEU A 8 24.46 40.22 0.20
N LEU A 9 24.23 39.42 1.25
CA LEU A 9 22.97 39.03 1.89
C LEU A 9 21.75 38.80 0.98
N ARG A 10 21.38 37.53 0.81
CA ARG A 10 19.97 37.13 0.79
C ARG A 10 19.73 36.11 1.89
N SER A 11 19.14 36.62 2.97
CA SER A 11 18.40 35.84 3.94
C SER A 11 17.38 34.96 3.21
N PHE A 12 17.57 33.65 3.29
CA PHE A 12 16.50 32.71 2.97
C PHE A 12 15.47 32.79 4.10
N PRO A 13 14.18 33.04 3.80
CA PRO A 13 13.16 33.02 4.83
C PRO A 13 13.03 31.58 5.35
N ALA A 14 12.86 31.50 6.66
CA ALA A 14 12.72 30.29 7.44
C ALA A 14 11.70 29.32 6.83
N CYS A 15 12.07 28.04 6.89
CA CYS A 15 11.19 26.89 6.80
C CYS A 15 9.84 27.19 7.47
N GLN A 16 8.80 27.42 6.67
CA GLN A 16 7.43 27.42 7.17
C GLN A 16 7.12 25.97 7.56
N THR A 17 7.22 25.71 8.85
CA THR A 17 6.56 24.61 9.52
C THR A 17 5.12 24.57 9.04
N ARG A 18 4.81 23.61 8.16
CA ARG A 18 3.43 23.23 7.86
C ARG A 18 2.85 22.70 9.16
N GLN A 19 2.15 23.57 9.88
CA GLN A 19 1.28 23.19 10.98
C GLN A 19 0.16 22.33 10.37
N PHE A 20 0.41 21.02 10.30
CA PHE A 20 -0.60 20.00 10.08
C PHE A 20 -1.47 19.90 11.35
N PHE A 21 -2.26 20.94 11.60
CA PHE A 21 -3.40 20.85 12.51
C PHE A 21 -4.52 20.12 11.77
N ARG A 22 -4.38 18.80 11.67
CA ARG A 22 -5.41 17.90 11.17
C ARG A 22 -6.46 17.75 12.28
N LYS A 23 -7.69 18.17 12.00
CA LYS A 23 -8.85 18.25 12.91
C LYS A 23 -9.05 16.92 13.65
N SER A 24 -8.98 16.95 14.98
CA SER A 24 -8.85 15.76 15.84
C SER A 24 -10.08 14.83 15.86
N THR A 25 -11.23 15.29 15.39
CA THR A 25 -12.51 14.56 15.49
C THR A 25 -12.67 13.48 14.43
N GLU A 26 -12.00 13.59 13.27
CA GLU A 26 -12.05 12.56 12.20
C GLU A 26 -11.21 11.32 12.54
N ARG A 27 -10.15 11.47 13.36
CA ARG A 27 -9.24 10.36 13.71
C ARG A 27 -9.96 9.19 14.40
N ALA A 28 -10.97 9.45 15.21
CA ALA A 28 -11.62 8.38 15.98
C ALA A 28 -12.48 7.44 15.10
N GLN A 29 -13.03 7.95 13.99
CA GLN A 29 -13.82 7.14 13.05
C GLN A 29 -12.92 6.35 12.09
N ASP A 30 -11.79 6.93 11.64
CA ASP A 30 -10.81 6.25 10.80
C ASP A 30 -10.17 5.02 11.49
N LEU A 31 -9.88 5.09 12.80
CA LEU A 31 -9.32 3.94 13.53
C LEU A 31 -10.28 2.74 13.63
N ALA A 32 -11.60 2.97 13.58
CA ALA A 32 -12.58 1.90 13.69
C ALA A 32 -12.75 1.09 12.38
N GLN A 33 -12.35 1.68 11.25
CA GLN A 33 -12.59 1.14 9.91
C GLN A 33 -11.44 0.26 9.38
N GLY A 34 -10.29 0.24 10.07
CA GLY A 34 -9.08 -0.50 9.65
C GLY A 34 -8.31 0.20 8.52
N LEU A 35 -7.11 -0.30 8.21
CA LEU A 35 -6.22 0.32 7.22
C LEU A 35 -6.88 0.36 5.84
N PHE A 36 -6.78 1.50 5.16
CA PHE A 36 -7.39 1.76 3.84
C PHE A 36 -8.90 1.50 3.78
N GLY A 37 -9.59 1.56 4.93
CA GLY A 37 -11.02 1.26 5.04
C GLY A 37 -11.36 -0.24 5.00
N ASP A 38 -10.37 -1.14 5.07
CA ASP A 38 -10.58 -2.57 5.22
C ASP A 38 -10.76 -2.92 6.71
N PRO A 39 -11.97 -3.33 7.15
CA PRO A 39 -12.26 -3.62 8.55
C PRO A 39 -11.51 -4.83 9.10
N GLN A 40 -10.92 -5.66 8.24
CA GLN A 40 -10.07 -6.78 8.63
C GLN A 40 -8.65 -6.30 8.98
N LEU A 41 -8.18 -5.22 8.35
CA LEU A 41 -6.82 -4.69 8.52
C LEU A 41 -6.65 -3.78 9.74
N LYS A 42 -6.97 -4.29 10.94
CA LYS A 42 -6.91 -3.51 12.19
C LYS A 42 -5.67 -3.73 13.04
N ASN A 43 -4.97 -4.83 12.79
CA ASN A 43 -3.86 -5.30 13.62
C ASN A 43 -2.72 -5.80 12.70
N PRO A 44 -1.45 -5.79 13.12
CA PRO A 44 -0.36 -6.36 12.32
C PRO A 44 -0.57 -7.83 11.94
N SER A 45 -1.24 -8.62 12.79
CA SER A 45 -1.55 -10.02 12.51
C SER A 45 -2.54 -10.22 11.36
N SER A 46 -3.35 -9.21 11.04
CA SER A 46 -4.38 -9.30 9.99
C SER A 46 -3.80 -9.38 8.58
N PHE A 47 -2.54 -9.03 8.39
CA PHE A 47 -1.82 -9.20 7.12
C PHE A 47 -1.73 -10.67 6.72
N SER A 48 -1.67 -11.60 7.68
CA SER A 48 -1.72 -13.05 7.38
C SER A 48 -3.07 -13.45 6.77
N ASP A 49 -4.16 -12.88 7.24
CA ASP A 49 -5.49 -13.18 6.73
C ASP A 49 -5.73 -12.50 5.37
N LEU A 50 -5.16 -11.31 5.15
CA LEU A 50 -5.08 -10.68 3.83
C LEU A 50 -4.38 -11.62 2.83
N ASN A 51 -3.22 -12.19 3.17
CA ASN A 51 -2.48 -13.09 2.28
C ASN A 51 -3.33 -14.32 1.90
N LYS A 52 -3.96 -14.96 2.88
CA LYS A 52 -4.83 -16.12 2.65
C LYS A 52 -5.98 -15.79 1.71
N ARG A 53 -6.63 -14.63 1.92
CA ARG A 53 -7.73 -14.17 1.08
C ARG A 53 -7.28 -13.92 -0.36
N VAL A 54 -6.18 -13.16 -0.54
CA VAL A 54 -5.63 -12.88 -1.88
C VAL A 54 -5.25 -14.16 -2.60
N ARG A 55 -4.62 -15.12 -1.91
CA ARG A 55 -4.29 -16.43 -2.49
C ARG A 55 -5.54 -17.22 -2.89
N ALA A 56 -6.56 -17.24 -2.05
CA ALA A 56 -7.83 -17.90 -2.37
C ALA A 56 -8.49 -17.27 -3.61
N ASP A 57 -8.58 -15.94 -3.65
CA ASP A 57 -9.15 -15.20 -4.79
C ASP A 57 -8.37 -15.50 -6.08
N CYS A 58 -7.03 -15.52 -6.02
CA CYS A 58 -6.18 -15.86 -7.16
C CYS A 58 -6.40 -17.30 -7.63
N MET A 59 -6.46 -18.27 -6.71
CA MET A 59 -6.71 -19.69 -7.04
C MET A 59 -8.07 -19.89 -7.70
N ASP A 60 -9.10 -19.16 -7.25
CA ASP A 60 -10.43 -19.22 -7.85
C ASP A 60 -10.46 -18.65 -9.28
N ILE A 61 -9.64 -17.63 -9.56
CA ILE A 61 -9.49 -17.10 -10.93
C ILE A 61 -8.71 -18.09 -11.81
N VAL A 62 -7.60 -18.64 -11.32
CA VAL A 62 -6.80 -19.64 -12.04
C VAL A 62 -7.66 -20.84 -12.41
N LYS A 63 -8.45 -21.37 -11.47
CA LYS A 63 -9.38 -22.47 -11.72
C LYS A 63 -10.38 -22.16 -12.85
N GLN A 64 -10.86 -20.91 -12.94
CA GLN A 64 -11.76 -20.50 -14.02
C GLN A 64 -11.05 -20.42 -15.38
N ILE A 65 -9.77 -20.07 -15.39
CA ILE A 65 -8.95 -20.11 -16.60
C ILE A 65 -8.77 -21.56 -17.05
N GLU A 66 -8.46 -22.48 -16.13
CA GLU A 66 -8.24 -23.90 -16.41
C GLU A 66 -9.49 -24.62 -16.93
N VAL A 67 -10.64 -24.37 -16.30
CA VAL A 67 -11.92 -24.99 -16.71
C VAL A 67 -12.41 -24.45 -18.05
N GLY A 68 -11.97 -23.26 -18.46
CA GLY A 68 -12.49 -22.55 -19.61
C GLY A 68 -13.87 -21.98 -19.32
N ASN A 69 -13.91 -20.70 -18.95
CA ASN A 69 -15.17 -19.99 -18.70
C ASN A 69 -15.75 -19.45 -20.03
N ASN A 70 -17.01 -19.78 -20.34
CA ASN A 70 -17.71 -19.27 -21.54
C ASN A 70 -18.28 -17.86 -21.35
N GLU A 71 -18.41 -17.38 -20.11
CA GLU A 71 -18.97 -16.06 -19.80
C GLU A 71 -17.91 -14.94 -19.81
N ARG A 72 -16.65 -15.27 -19.48
CA ARG A 72 -15.54 -14.32 -19.41
C ARG A 72 -14.38 -14.78 -20.27
N THR A 73 -13.77 -13.84 -21.01
CA THR A 73 -12.58 -14.13 -21.82
C THR A 73 -11.38 -14.41 -20.93
N THR A 74 -10.47 -15.28 -21.39
CA THR A 74 -9.20 -15.57 -20.70
C THR A 74 -8.41 -14.30 -20.39
N VAL A 75 -8.40 -13.32 -21.31
CA VAL A 75 -7.73 -12.02 -21.10
C VAL A 75 -8.32 -11.26 -19.91
N LYS A 76 -9.65 -11.23 -19.75
CA LYS A 76 -10.30 -10.58 -18.60
C LYS A 76 -9.95 -11.29 -17.29
N LEU A 77 -9.86 -12.62 -17.30
CA LEU A 77 -9.47 -13.38 -16.11
C LEU A 77 -8.02 -13.08 -15.70
N PHE A 78 -7.10 -12.95 -16.65
CA PHE A 78 -5.73 -12.52 -16.36
C PHE A 78 -5.65 -11.07 -15.86
N ASP A 79 -6.47 -10.16 -16.40
CA ASP A 79 -6.58 -8.78 -15.89
C ASP A 79 -7.06 -8.78 -14.44
N ASP A 80 -8.14 -9.51 -14.13
CA ASP A 80 -8.68 -9.67 -12.77
C ASP A 80 -7.64 -10.28 -11.80
N LEU A 81 -6.89 -11.29 -12.26
CA LEU A 81 -5.81 -11.91 -11.49
C LEU A 81 -4.73 -10.88 -11.14
N SER A 82 -4.23 -10.16 -12.15
CA SER A 82 -3.17 -9.15 -11.94
C SER A 82 -3.66 -8.00 -11.05
N ASN A 83 -4.91 -7.54 -11.23
CA ASN A 83 -5.51 -6.52 -10.38
C ASN A 83 -5.63 -6.96 -8.91
N THR A 84 -5.93 -8.23 -8.68
CA THR A 84 -6.04 -8.80 -7.32
C THR A 84 -4.69 -8.76 -6.61
N ILE A 85 -3.62 -9.18 -7.30
CA ILE A 85 -2.25 -9.19 -6.77
C ILE A 85 -1.72 -7.75 -6.59
N CYS A 86 -1.80 -6.91 -7.62
CA CYS A 86 -1.25 -5.56 -7.59
C CYS A 86 -1.90 -4.69 -6.50
N LYS A 87 -3.22 -4.76 -6.32
CA LYS A 87 -3.90 -4.01 -5.24
C LYS A 87 -3.39 -4.42 -3.86
N ALA A 88 -3.19 -5.71 -3.63
CA ALA A 88 -2.67 -6.20 -2.37
C ALA A 88 -1.19 -5.82 -2.17
N ALA A 89 -0.37 -5.94 -3.22
CA ALA A 89 1.03 -5.55 -3.22
C ALA A 89 1.23 -4.05 -2.95
N ASP A 90 0.48 -3.18 -3.64
CA ASP A 90 0.54 -1.73 -3.43
C ASP A 90 0.13 -1.34 -2.00
N LEU A 91 -0.89 -2.02 -1.46
CA LEU A 91 -1.32 -1.81 -0.08
C LEU A 91 -0.21 -2.15 0.91
N VAL A 92 0.40 -3.34 0.79
CA VAL A 92 1.44 -3.76 1.76
C VAL A 92 2.71 -2.93 1.60
N GLU A 93 3.09 -2.55 0.38
CA GLU A 93 4.23 -1.66 0.16
C GLU A 93 3.99 -0.27 0.78
N CYS A 94 2.78 0.26 0.65
CA CYS A 94 2.39 1.52 1.28
C CYS A 94 2.52 1.45 2.81
N VAL A 95 2.05 0.37 3.44
CA VAL A 95 2.20 0.17 4.90
C VAL A 95 3.66 0.04 5.29
N ARG A 96 4.42 -0.75 4.54
CA ARG A 96 5.85 -1.01 4.79
C ARG A 96 6.69 0.26 4.77
N GLN A 97 6.36 1.20 3.88
CA GLN A 97 7.09 2.47 3.71
C GLN A 97 6.60 3.59 4.63
N LEU A 98 5.31 3.63 4.95
CA LEU A 98 4.69 4.83 5.55
C LEU A 98 4.19 4.64 6.99
N HIS A 99 4.00 3.41 7.46
CA HIS A 99 3.42 3.18 8.78
C HIS A 99 4.43 3.49 9.89
N SER A 100 4.00 4.25 10.92
CA SER A 100 4.89 4.65 12.02
C SER A 100 5.25 3.53 12.99
N ASP A 101 4.41 2.50 13.08
CA ASP A 101 4.61 1.36 13.99
C ASP A 101 5.42 0.24 13.29
N PRO A 102 6.58 -0.16 13.84
CA PRO A 102 7.43 -1.20 13.28
C PRO A 102 6.72 -2.54 13.09
N SER A 103 5.80 -2.91 13.98
CA SER A 103 5.09 -4.20 13.91
C SER A 103 4.26 -4.33 12.63
N TYR A 104 3.65 -3.23 12.18
CA TYR A 104 2.94 -3.17 10.90
C TYR A 104 3.90 -3.23 9.72
N THR A 105 5.03 -2.52 9.80
CA THR A 105 6.01 -2.54 8.71
C THR A 105 6.64 -3.91 8.51
N GLU A 106 6.89 -4.65 9.60
CA GLU A 106 7.43 -6.01 9.57
C GLU A 106 6.39 -7.01 9.04
N ALA A 107 5.15 -6.93 9.52
CA ALA A 107 4.05 -7.73 8.99
C ALA A 107 3.83 -7.48 7.49
N ALA A 108 3.87 -6.21 7.06
CA ALA A 108 3.75 -5.85 5.66
C ALA A 108 4.94 -6.32 4.81
N GLN A 109 6.16 -6.32 5.35
CA GLN A 109 7.34 -6.88 4.69
C GLN A 109 7.20 -8.40 4.46
N HIS A 110 6.65 -9.14 5.43
CA HIS A 110 6.34 -10.56 5.25
C HIS A 110 5.29 -10.78 4.17
N SER A 111 4.21 -9.99 4.15
CA SER A 111 3.20 -10.07 3.08
C SER A 111 3.73 -9.66 1.71
N ALA A 112 4.61 -8.67 1.62
CA ALA A 112 5.24 -8.31 0.35
C ALA A 112 6.05 -9.49 -0.21
N SER A 113 6.80 -10.20 0.64
CA SER A 113 7.51 -11.41 0.24
C SER A 113 6.57 -12.53 -0.20
N ASP A 114 5.45 -12.72 0.50
CA ASP A 114 4.42 -13.72 0.16
C ASP A 114 3.81 -13.46 -1.23
N PHE A 115 3.55 -12.19 -1.56
CA PHE A 115 3.03 -11.82 -2.87
C PHE A 115 4.07 -11.91 -3.99
N CYS A 116 5.36 -11.71 -3.70
CA CYS A 116 6.42 -12.01 -4.66
C CYS A 116 6.44 -13.52 -4.99
N GLU A 117 6.42 -14.39 -3.97
CA GLU A 117 6.38 -15.84 -4.15
C GLU A 117 5.14 -16.30 -4.94
N LEU A 118 4.00 -15.64 -4.76
CA LEU A 118 2.78 -15.97 -5.49
C LEU A 118 2.90 -15.77 -7.02
N VAL A 119 3.81 -14.91 -7.47
CA VAL A 119 3.98 -14.55 -8.88
C VAL A 119 5.11 -15.34 -9.56
N GLU A 120 6.01 -15.94 -8.78
CA GLU A 120 7.15 -16.74 -9.25
C GLU A 120 6.75 -18.17 -9.66
#